data_AF-A0A8S3QRL4-F1
#
_entry.id   AF-A0A8S3QRL4-F1
#
_cell.length_a   1.000
_cell.length_b   1.000
_cell.length_c   1.000
_cell.angle_alpha   90.00
_cell.angle_beta   90.00
_cell.angle_gamma   90.00
#
_symmetry.space_group_name_H-M   'P 1'
#
loop_
_entity.id
_entity.type
_entity.pdbx_description
1 polymer ?
#
loop_
_entity_poly.entity_id
_entity_poly.type
_entity_poly.pdbx_seq_one_letter_code
_entity_poly.pdbx_strand_id
1 'polypeptide(L)'
;MILLIVVAVFFDVLVIEALSNGDVRLTDSYRLEIYYNYEWGTVCDDKFDDNAATVACKQLGFSSGVSLGNLVEDGSGTIMLDDLECTGSESTLYGCPSKVWKDHDCTHSEDVGVFCNNLYPVNGGWSRWAQWSTCTRSCNGGFRLDHTCNNPSPKYRGSCCQGNTLETRTCNNTPCPVNGRWSTWQQWTSCSSSCGVGFRTRTRQCNNPTPQSEGVYCYGSPSQTTKCYTVSCPVVVGEWSPWMTWTDCSKPCNGGLKERSRNCTSQPPFNGGLYCNGTDTDVKLCNTLSCSGIETRLEFAAIVSGVSIGSILVSVAFVLIYTHMCARKVTQKKAVLIFDHDFLLRDEVYIYQESDQQSQAFSNAAYKKNKDLKDATKDEGDSDPDDIYDICE
;
A
#
# COMPACT_ATOMS: atom_id res chain seq x y z
N MET A 1 -24.57 79.28 33.99
CA MET A 1 -23.20 78.75 33.87
C MET A 1 -22.72 78.40 35.27
N ILE A 2 -22.68 77.10 35.59
CA ILE A 2 -21.58 76.43 36.33
C ILE A 2 -21.44 76.85 37.82
N LEU A 3 -21.41 75.99 38.85
CA LEU A 3 -21.11 74.56 39.02
C LEU A 3 -21.57 74.25 40.47
N LEU A 4 -22.42 73.25 40.72
CA LEU A 4 -22.04 71.97 41.33
C LEU A 4 -20.69 71.99 42.09
N ILE A 5 -20.72 71.70 43.39
CA ILE A 5 -19.86 70.71 44.08
C ILE A 5 -20.28 70.64 45.56
N VAL A 6 -20.80 69.46 45.91
CA VAL A 6 -20.72 68.82 47.23
C VAL A 6 -21.61 69.41 48.32
N VAL A 7 -22.91 69.12 48.21
CA VAL A 7 -23.67 68.62 49.36
C VAL A 7 -23.81 67.12 49.13
N ALA A 8 -22.72 66.39 49.32
CA ALA A 8 -22.75 64.95 49.46
C ALA A 8 -23.31 64.64 50.85
N VAL A 9 -24.63 64.77 50.99
CA VAL A 9 -25.37 64.01 52.00
C VAL A 9 -25.99 62.88 51.19
N PHE A 10 -25.18 61.85 50.96
CA PHE A 10 -25.67 60.52 50.64
C PHE A 10 -26.50 60.08 51.85
N PHE A 11 -27.77 60.48 51.88
CA PHE A 11 -28.77 59.58 52.42
C PHE A 11 -28.72 58.37 51.48
N ASP A 12 -28.37 57.21 52.03
CA ASP A 12 -28.84 55.96 51.48
C ASP A 12 -30.35 56.12 51.32
N VAL A 13 -30.79 56.47 50.12
CA VAL A 13 -32.14 56.21 49.69
C VAL A 13 -32.18 54.70 49.69
N LEU A 14 -32.62 54.12 50.81
CA LEU A 14 -33.07 52.75 50.85
C LEU A 14 -34.22 52.72 49.84
N VAL A 15 -33.90 52.34 48.60
CA VAL A 15 -34.92 52.01 47.61
C VAL A 15 -35.55 50.75 48.17
N ILE A 16 -36.58 50.91 48.99
CA ILE A 16 -37.52 49.84 49.27
C ILE A 16 -38.27 49.69 47.95
N GLU A 17 -37.76 48.82 47.08
CA GLU A 17 -38.59 48.35 45.97
C GLU A 17 -39.83 47.75 46.61
N ALA A 18 -40.98 48.38 46.38
CA ALA A 18 -42.23 47.92 46.94
C ALA A 18 -42.58 46.61 46.25
N LEU A 19 -42.51 45.49 46.98
CA LEU A 19 -42.86 44.18 46.45
C LEU A 19 -44.31 44.17 45.95
N SER A 20 -44.49 43.71 44.72
CA SER A 20 -45.77 43.62 44.04
C SER A 20 -46.11 42.17 43.71
N ASN A 21 -47.40 41.84 43.64
CA ASN A 21 -47.82 40.50 43.26
C ASN A 21 -47.27 40.15 41.86
N GLY A 22 -46.59 39.02 41.76
CA GLY A 22 -45.92 38.59 40.53
C GLY A 22 -44.44 38.98 40.43
N ASP A 23 -43.89 39.68 41.43
CA ASP A 23 -42.43 39.88 41.52
C ASP A 23 -41.75 38.53 41.68
N VAL A 24 -40.63 38.35 40.98
CA VAL A 24 -39.88 37.10 40.95
C VAL A 24 -38.49 37.31 41.53
N ARG A 25 -37.91 36.23 42.08
CA ARG A 25 -36.50 36.20 42.49
C ARG A 25 -35.91 34.82 42.23
N LEU A 26 -34.58 34.77 42.13
CA LEU A 26 -33.83 33.53 42.17
C LEU A 26 -33.12 33.42 43.51
N THR A 27 -33.10 32.20 44.04
CA THR A 27 -32.22 31.85 45.16
C THR A 27 -30.79 31.56 44.67
N ASP A 28 -29.84 31.44 45.60
CA ASP A 28 -28.45 31.10 45.26
C ASP A 28 -28.31 29.72 44.58
N SER A 29 -29.31 28.84 44.73
CA SER A 29 -29.39 27.54 44.06
C SER A 29 -30.18 27.57 42.75
N TYR A 30 -30.41 28.75 42.19
CA TYR A 30 -31.18 28.97 40.95
C TYR A 30 -32.67 28.62 41.03
N ARG A 31 -33.21 28.25 42.20
CA ARG A 31 -34.66 28.03 42.38
C ARG A 31 -35.43 29.34 42.18
N LEU A 32 -36.50 29.29 41.40
CA LEU A 32 -37.40 30.40 41.14
C LEU A 32 -38.47 30.52 42.24
N GLU A 33 -38.62 31.74 42.76
CA GLU A 33 -39.69 32.08 43.70
C GLU A 33 -40.48 33.29 43.19
N ILE A 34 -41.77 33.30 43.49
CA ILE A 34 -42.71 34.35 43.09
C ILE A 34 -43.45 34.90 44.32
N TYR A 35 -43.63 36.21 44.35
CA TYR A 35 -44.29 36.92 45.44
C TYR A 35 -45.78 37.06 45.18
N TYR A 36 -46.60 36.64 46.13
CA TYR A 36 -48.05 36.77 46.05
C TYR A 36 -48.68 36.92 47.43
N ASN A 37 -49.52 37.95 47.60
CA ASN A 37 -50.27 38.22 48.83
C ASN A 37 -49.38 38.23 50.08
N TYR A 38 -48.29 39.00 50.02
CA TYR A 38 -47.35 39.24 51.13
C TYR A 38 -46.45 38.06 51.50
N GLU A 39 -46.30 37.08 50.61
CA GLU A 39 -45.51 35.88 50.83
C GLU A 39 -44.71 35.51 49.58
N TRP A 40 -43.46 35.08 49.76
CA TRP A 40 -42.68 34.40 48.73
C TRP A 40 -43.00 32.92 48.73
N GLY A 41 -43.20 32.33 47.56
CA GLY A 41 -43.37 30.90 47.42
C GLY A 41 -42.75 30.36 46.14
N THR A 42 -42.75 29.04 46.01
CA THR A 42 -42.10 28.34 44.89
C THR A 42 -43.07 28.14 43.72
N VAL A 43 -42.55 27.66 42.59
CA VAL A 43 -43.30 27.42 41.35
C VAL A 43 -43.09 25.96 40.97
N CYS A 44 -44.16 25.25 40.61
CA CYS A 44 -44.10 23.85 40.18
C CYS A 44 -43.57 23.70 38.75
N ASP A 45 -42.96 22.55 38.44
CA ASP A 45 -42.38 22.21 37.13
C ASP A 45 -43.41 21.73 36.11
N ASP A 46 -44.64 21.46 36.55
CA ASP A 46 -45.76 21.12 35.67
C ASP A 46 -46.00 22.21 34.61
N LYS A 47 -45.71 21.81 33.37
CA LYS A 47 -45.71 22.64 32.14
C LYS A 47 -44.78 23.84 32.14
N PHE A 48 -43.90 23.96 33.14
CA PHE A 48 -42.92 25.02 33.20
C PHE A 48 -41.79 24.78 32.18
N ASP A 49 -41.87 25.45 31.03
CA ASP A 49 -40.92 25.33 29.93
C ASP A 49 -39.95 26.52 29.82
N ASP A 50 -39.13 26.53 28.75
CA ASP A 50 -38.20 27.63 28.48
C ASP A 50 -38.89 28.96 28.18
N ASN A 51 -40.17 28.95 27.77
CA ASN A 51 -40.94 30.17 27.57
C ASN A 51 -41.26 30.80 28.94
N ALA A 52 -41.68 29.98 29.91
CA ALA A 52 -41.87 30.44 31.29
C ALA A 52 -40.55 30.92 31.92
N ALA A 53 -39.46 30.16 31.77
CA ALA A 53 -38.12 30.58 32.21
C ALA A 53 -37.68 31.91 31.56
N THR A 54 -37.97 32.10 30.27
CA THR A 54 -37.68 33.34 29.55
C THR A 54 -38.47 34.53 30.11
N VAL A 55 -39.75 34.35 30.43
CA VAL A 55 -40.55 35.42 31.07
C VAL A 55 -39.99 35.77 32.44
N ALA A 56 -39.68 34.77 33.27
CA ALA A 56 -39.07 34.97 34.60
C ALA A 56 -37.76 35.76 34.51
N CYS A 57 -36.87 35.39 33.58
CA CYS A 57 -35.59 36.06 33.41
C CYS A 57 -35.71 37.47 32.83
N LYS A 58 -36.68 37.70 31.92
CA LYS A 58 -36.99 39.05 31.43
C LYS A 58 -37.47 39.96 32.56
N GLN A 59 -38.30 39.46 33.47
CA GLN A 59 -38.72 40.21 34.66
C GLN A 59 -37.53 40.60 35.55
N LEU A 60 -36.52 39.75 35.64
CA LEU A 60 -35.27 39.99 36.37
C LEU A 60 -34.26 40.87 35.60
N GLY A 61 -34.61 41.32 34.40
CA GLY A 61 -33.76 42.20 33.58
C GLY A 61 -32.76 41.49 32.66
N PHE A 62 -32.84 40.16 32.51
CA PHE A 62 -32.04 39.39 31.55
C PHE A 62 -32.74 39.29 30.19
N SER A 63 -32.00 38.94 29.13
CA SER A 63 -32.60 38.82 27.80
C SER A 63 -33.37 37.52 27.59
N SER A 64 -32.97 36.43 28.27
CA SER A 64 -33.59 35.11 28.15
C SER A 64 -33.26 34.23 29.37
N GLY A 65 -33.93 33.08 29.46
CA GLY A 65 -33.76 32.09 30.52
C GLY A 65 -34.01 30.68 30.00
N VAL A 66 -33.38 29.70 30.65
CA VAL A 66 -33.57 28.27 30.39
C VAL A 66 -34.15 27.62 31.64
N SER A 67 -35.15 26.76 31.47
CA SER A 67 -35.72 25.97 32.57
C SER A 67 -34.71 24.91 33.01
N LEU A 68 -34.42 24.86 34.30
CA LEU A 68 -33.65 23.77 34.91
C LEU A 68 -34.56 22.64 35.42
N GLY A 69 -35.89 22.78 35.27
CA GLY A 69 -36.85 21.87 35.89
C GLY A 69 -36.62 21.74 37.39
N ASN A 70 -36.82 20.54 37.93
CA ASN A 70 -36.57 20.21 39.33
C ASN A 70 -35.11 19.85 39.67
N LEU A 71 -34.12 20.29 38.88
CA LEU A 71 -32.69 20.06 39.15
C LEU A 71 -32.10 21.01 40.21
N VAL A 72 -32.95 21.63 41.02
CA VAL A 72 -32.57 22.57 42.08
C VAL A 72 -32.90 21.99 43.45
N GLU A 73 -32.32 22.57 44.50
CA GLU A 73 -32.64 22.15 45.87
C GLU A 73 -34.11 22.45 46.18
N ASP A 74 -34.80 21.44 46.74
CA ASP A 74 -36.17 21.51 47.23
C ASP A 74 -36.40 22.80 48.01
N GLY A 75 -37.49 23.49 47.68
CA GLY A 75 -37.91 24.66 48.41
C GLY A 75 -38.66 24.32 49.70
N SER A 76 -39.29 25.36 50.24
CA SER A 76 -40.11 25.25 51.43
C SER A 76 -41.18 26.34 51.41
N GLY A 77 -42.29 26.09 52.09
CA GLY A 77 -43.39 27.06 52.20
C GLY A 77 -44.50 26.76 51.19
N THR A 78 -45.16 27.81 50.71
CA THR A 78 -46.29 27.65 49.79
C THR A 78 -45.80 27.51 48.35
N ILE A 79 -46.26 26.49 47.61
CA ILE A 79 -46.12 26.44 46.15
C ILE A 79 -47.24 27.31 45.55
N MET A 80 -46.85 28.34 44.80
CA MET A 80 -47.75 29.42 44.39
C MET A 80 -48.44 29.15 43.06
N LEU A 81 -47.72 28.54 42.13
CA LEU A 81 -48.13 28.34 40.74
C LEU A 81 -47.90 26.90 40.30
N ASP A 82 -48.79 26.45 39.44
CA ASP A 82 -48.85 25.12 38.84
C ASP A 82 -49.51 25.22 37.45
N ASP A 83 -49.20 24.28 36.56
CA ASP A 83 -49.64 24.23 35.16
C ASP A 83 -49.33 25.54 34.39
N LEU A 84 -48.09 26.03 34.48
CA LEU A 84 -47.73 27.37 33.98
C LEU A 84 -47.42 27.38 32.48
N GLU A 85 -48.39 27.79 31.66
CA GLU A 85 -48.32 27.73 30.19
C GLU A 85 -48.00 29.11 29.56
N CYS A 86 -46.78 29.60 29.76
CA CYS A 86 -46.33 30.86 29.14
C CYS A 86 -46.10 30.72 27.62
N THR A 87 -46.32 31.80 26.87
CA THR A 87 -45.96 31.91 25.44
C THR A 87 -44.54 32.47 25.22
N GLY A 88 -43.92 33.04 26.27
CA GLY A 88 -42.59 33.66 26.22
C GLY A 88 -42.63 35.16 25.90
N SER A 89 -43.83 35.68 25.62
CA SER A 89 -44.09 37.07 25.23
C SER A 89 -44.71 37.90 26.34
N GLU A 90 -45.12 37.27 27.44
CA GLU A 90 -45.65 37.91 28.63
C GLU A 90 -44.61 38.84 29.26
N SER A 91 -45.08 39.96 29.82
CA SER A 91 -44.24 40.84 30.64
C SER A 91 -44.00 40.24 32.04
N THR A 92 -45.05 39.59 32.54
CA THR A 92 -45.32 38.92 33.81
C THR A 92 -45.31 37.39 33.87
N LEU A 93 -44.63 36.69 34.80
CA LEU A 93 -45.04 35.30 35.11
C LEU A 93 -46.49 35.25 35.62
N TYR A 94 -46.90 36.29 36.35
CA TYR A 94 -48.29 36.48 36.80
C TYR A 94 -49.30 36.56 35.63
N GLY A 95 -48.83 36.96 34.45
CA GLY A 95 -49.67 37.08 33.25
C GLY A 95 -49.81 35.78 32.44
N CYS A 96 -49.05 34.74 32.79
CA CYS A 96 -49.15 33.45 32.11
C CYS A 96 -50.41 32.71 32.56
N PRO A 97 -51.09 31.96 31.66
CA PRO A 97 -52.09 30.98 32.04
C PRO A 97 -51.51 29.98 33.05
N SER A 98 -52.23 29.77 34.15
CA SER A 98 -51.88 28.82 35.22
C SER A 98 -53.14 28.27 35.88
N LYS A 99 -52.98 27.25 36.74
CA LYS A 99 -53.98 26.94 37.77
C LYS A 99 -54.19 28.13 38.71
N VAL A 100 -55.25 28.06 39.53
CA VAL A 100 -55.54 29.08 40.54
C VAL A 100 -54.35 29.16 41.51
N TRP A 101 -53.99 30.37 41.93
CA TRP A 101 -52.88 30.58 42.88
C TRP A 101 -53.05 29.75 44.14
N LYS A 102 -51.98 29.06 44.55
CA LYS A 102 -51.93 28.12 45.68
C LYS A 102 -52.80 26.86 45.53
N ASP A 103 -53.34 26.60 44.35
CA ASP A 103 -54.05 25.36 44.00
C ASP A 103 -53.11 24.51 43.12
N HIS A 104 -52.50 23.50 43.72
CA HIS A 104 -51.52 22.62 43.08
C HIS A 104 -51.58 21.21 43.67
N ASP A 105 -51.14 20.22 42.91
CA ASP A 105 -50.91 18.85 43.37
C ASP A 105 -49.42 18.50 43.57
N CYS A 106 -48.55 19.49 43.38
CA CYS A 106 -47.09 19.34 43.47
C CYS A 106 -46.54 19.26 44.91
N THR A 107 -45.31 18.76 45.00
CA THR A 107 -44.42 18.71 46.17
C THR A 107 -43.17 19.56 45.93
N HIS A 108 -42.36 19.85 46.95
CA HIS A 108 -41.15 20.67 46.77
C HIS A 108 -40.04 20.02 45.93
N SER A 109 -40.11 18.71 45.68
CA SER A 109 -39.24 18.03 44.70
C SER A 109 -39.61 18.34 43.23
N GLU A 110 -40.65 19.14 43.03
CA GLU A 110 -41.14 19.63 41.74
C GLU A 110 -40.96 21.16 41.63
N ASP A 111 -40.23 21.79 42.55
CA ASP A 111 -39.93 23.22 42.48
C ASP A 111 -38.96 23.51 41.33
N VAL A 112 -39.24 24.54 40.53
CA VAL A 112 -38.44 24.86 39.35
C VAL A 112 -37.20 25.69 39.65
N GLY A 113 -36.13 25.35 38.94
CA GLY A 113 -34.96 26.19 38.75
C GLY A 113 -34.98 26.94 37.42
N VAL A 114 -34.34 28.10 37.39
CA VAL A 114 -34.16 28.89 36.18
C VAL A 114 -32.74 29.43 36.10
N PHE A 115 -32.12 29.26 34.93
CA PHE A 115 -30.84 29.90 34.62
C PHE A 115 -31.05 31.09 33.69
N CYS A 116 -30.82 32.31 34.20
CA CYS A 116 -30.93 33.54 33.42
C CYS A 116 -29.62 33.89 32.74
N ASN A 117 -29.72 34.30 31.48
CA ASN A 117 -28.56 34.68 30.69
C ASN A 117 -28.86 35.87 29.78
N ASN A 118 -27.79 36.52 29.32
CA ASN A 118 -27.87 37.58 28.30
C ASN A 118 -27.64 37.01 26.90
N LEU A 119 -28.19 35.82 26.61
CA LEU A 119 -28.08 35.18 25.30
C LEU A 119 -29.35 35.49 24.50
N TYR A 120 -29.16 35.84 23.23
CA TYR A 120 -30.24 35.99 22.27
C TYR A 120 -30.28 34.74 21.39
N PRO A 121 -31.46 34.18 21.06
CA PRO A 121 -31.57 33.13 20.06
C PRO A 121 -30.87 33.55 18.76
N VAL A 122 -29.93 32.73 18.29
CA VAL A 122 -29.21 32.99 17.04
C VAL A 122 -29.81 32.10 15.97
N ASN A 123 -30.64 32.67 15.10
CA ASN A 123 -31.20 31.94 13.96
C ASN A 123 -30.11 31.57 12.97
N GLY A 124 -30.22 30.37 12.40
CA GLY A 124 -29.32 29.87 11.38
C GLY A 124 -29.36 30.71 10.12
N GLY A 125 -28.18 31.06 9.60
CA GLY A 125 -28.00 31.72 8.31
C GLY A 125 -27.35 30.77 7.30
N TRP A 126 -27.85 30.80 6.07
CA TRP A 126 -27.20 30.11 4.96
C TRP A 126 -25.79 30.66 4.75
N SER A 127 -24.82 29.76 4.57
CA SER A 127 -23.53 30.14 4.01
C SER A 127 -23.72 30.86 2.69
N ARG A 128 -22.83 31.81 2.38
CA ARG A 128 -22.69 32.30 1.00
C ARG A 128 -22.55 31.10 0.06
N TRP A 129 -23.23 31.15 -1.09
CA TRP A 129 -23.01 30.22 -2.19
C TRP A 129 -21.51 30.12 -2.47
N ALA A 130 -20.92 28.94 -2.25
CA ALA A 130 -19.50 28.72 -2.48
C ALA A 130 -19.30 28.16 -3.89
N GLN A 131 -18.09 28.31 -4.46
CA GLN A 131 -17.69 27.43 -5.56
C GLN A 131 -17.97 25.99 -5.12
N TRP A 132 -18.75 25.24 -5.93
CA TRP A 132 -19.23 23.89 -5.64
C TRP A 132 -18.28 23.07 -4.77
N SER A 133 -18.82 22.41 -3.73
CA SER A 133 -18.03 21.49 -2.90
C SER A 133 -17.24 20.47 -3.75
N THR A 134 -16.15 19.92 -3.22
CA THR A 134 -15.49 18.79 -3.90
C THR A 134 -16.49 17.66 -4.12
N CYS A 135 -16.39 16.97 -5.27
CA CYS A 135 -17.29 15.87 -5.60
C CYS A 135 -17.19 14.74 -4.57
N THR A 136 -18.31 14.18 -4.14
CA THR A 136 -18.32 13.06 -3.17
C THR A 136 -17.59 11.81 -3.67
N ARG A 137 -17.45 11.66 -4.99
CA ARG A 137 -16.69 10.58 -5.62
C ARG A 137 -15.72 11.16 -6.65
N SER A 138 -14.52 10.60 -6.73
CA SER A 138 -13.54 10.97 -7.75
C SER A 138 -13.86 10.41 -9.15
N CYS A 139 -14.73 9.41 -9.24
CA CYS A 139 -15.14 8.73 -10.48
C CYS A 139 -16.44 7.92 -10.25
N ASN A 140 -17.07 7.40 -11.31
CA ASN A 140 -18.38 6.71 -11.31
C ASN A 140 -19.58 7.57 -10.83
N GLY A 141 -19.49 8.90 -10.93
CA GLY A 141 -20.57 9.81 -10.57
C GLY A 141 -20.70 10.02 -9.05
N GLY A 142 -20.41 11.24 -8.61
CA GLY A 142 -20.70 11.74 -7.26
C GLY A 142 -21.64 12.96 -7.32
N PHE A 143 -21.86 13.58 -6.17
CA PHE A 143 -22.69 14.77 -6.00
C PHE A 143 -21.88 15.90 -5.37
N ARG A 144 -22.29 17.16 -5.60
CA ARG A 144 -21.77 18.36 -4.91
C ARG A 144 -22.94 19.08 -4.23
N LEU A 145 -22.64 19.73 -3.11
CA LEU A 145 -23.58 20.54 -2.32
C LEU A 145 -23.29 22.03 -2.56
N ASP A 146 -24.33 22.87 -2.54
CA ASP A 146 -24.25 24.27 -2.98
C ASP A 146 -24.26 25.29 -1.79
N HIS A 147 -24.86 24.95 -0.64
CA HIS A 147 -24.81 25.77 0.59
C HIS A 147 -25.13 24.95 1.86
N THR A 148 -24.71 25.43 3.04
CA THR A 148 -24.96 24.82 4.36
C THR A 148 -25.46 25.85 5.38
N CYS A 149 -26.27 25.44 6.36
CA CYS A 149 -26.82 26.33 7.40
C CYS A 149 -25.83 26.56 8.56
N ASN A 150 -24.75 27.29 8.30
CA ASN A 150 -23.66 27.50 9.28
C ASN A 150 -23.10 28.93 9.33
N ASN A 151 -23.78 29.91 8.74
CA ASN A 151 -23.30 31.29 8.68
C ASN A 151 -24.39 32.32 9.07
N PRO A 152 -24.70 32.45 10.37
CA PRO A 152 -24.18 31.68 11.50
C PRO A 152 -24.90 30.33 11.67
N SER A 153 -24.29 29.37 12.38
CA SER A 153 -25.03 28.18 12.84
C SER A 153 -26.08 28.57 13.87
N PRO A 154 -27.24 27.89 13.92
CA PRO A 154 -28.20 28.06 15.00
C PRO A 154 -27.54 27.88 16.36
N LYS A 155 -27.86 28.77 17.31
CA LYS A 155 -27.46 28.65 18.72
C LYS A 155 -28.61 29.04 19.63
N TYR A 156 -28.62 28.49 20.83
CA TYR A 156 -29.58 28.81 21.88
C TYR A 156 -31.03 28.63 21.37
N ARG A 157 -31.30 27.47 20.74
CA ARG A 157 -32.59 27.12 20.09
C ARG A 157 -33.06 28.10 19.02
N GLY A 158 -32.13 28.83 18.40
CA GLY A 158 -32.43 29.60 17.19
C GLY A 158 -32.97 28.71 16.07
N SER A 159 -33.81 29.26 15.21
CA SER A 159 -34.44 28.49 14.13
C SER A 159 -33.42 28.00 13.10
N CYS A 160 -33.51 26.73 12.68
CA CYS A 160 -32.77 26.21 11.53
C CYS A 160 -33.19 26.93 10.23
N CYS A 161 -32.30 26.96 9.25
CA CYS A 161 -32.58 27.55 7.94
C CYS A 161 -33.74 26.82 7.24
N GLN A 162 -34.69 27.59 6.72
CA GLN A 162 -35.82 27.03 5.96
C GLN A 162 -35.40 26.82 4.50
N GLY A 163 -35.38 25.57 4.03
CA GLY A 163 -35.02 25.21 2.65
C GLY A 163 -34.31 23.86 2.55
N ASN A 164 -34.26 23.29 1.34
CA ASN A 164 -33.58 22.01 1.11
C ASN A 164 -32.07 22.23 0.94
N THR A 165 -31.24 21.53 1.71
CA THR A 165 -29.78 21.52 1.59
C THR A 165 -29.29 20.80 0.32
N LEU A 166 -30.19 20.16 -0.42
CA LEU A 166 -29.89 19.26 -1.53
C LEU A 166 -30.24 19.88 -2.89
N GLU A 167 -29.48 20.88 -3.34
CA GLU A 167 -29.28 21.05 -4.79
C GLU A 167 -28.06 20.22 -5.20
N THR A 168 -28.32 18.98 -5.62
CA THR A 168 -27.27 18.03 -6.00
C THR A 168 -27.02 18.07 -7.50
N ARG A 169 -25.79 18.38 -7.91
CA ARG A 169 -25.33 18.18 -9.30
C ARG A 169 -24.41 16.98 -9.40
N THR A 170 -24.60 16.18 -10.45
CA THR A 170 -23.71 15.05 -10.75
C THR A 170 -22.35 15.56 -11.21
N CYS A 171 -21.30 14.96 -10.67
CA CYS A 171 -19.91 15.29 -10.98
C CYS A 171 -19.07 14.02 -11.12
N ASN A 172 -17.92 14.12 -11.80
CA ASN A 172 -16.98 13.00 -11.96
C ASN A 172 -17.64 11.74 -12.54
N ASN A 173 -18.41 11.92 -13.61
CA ASN A 173 -19.13 10.85 -14.32
C ASN A 173 -18.19 9.92 -15.11
N THR A 174 -16.90 10.20 -15.13
CA THR A 174 -15.89 9.34 -15.74
C THR A 174 -15.80 8.02 -14.96
N PRO A 175 -15.85 6.86 -15.63
CA PRO A 175 -15.75 5.59 -14.94
C PRO A 175 -14.40 5.43 -14.22
N CYS A 176 -14.41 4.83 -13.03
CA CYS A 176 -13.19 4.63 -12.26
C CYS A 176 -12.19 3.69 -12.96
N PRO A 177 -10.88 3.90 -12.81
CA PRO A 177 -9.87 2.92 -13.22
C PRO A 177 -10.09 1.56 -12.56
N VAL A 178 -10.26 0.54 -13.38
CA VAL A 178 -10.35 -0.85 -12.93
C VAL A 178 -9.01 -1.51 -13.19
N ASN A 179 -8.27 -1.82 -12.13
CA ASN A 179 -6.98 -2.51 -12.27
C ASN A 179 -7.20 -3.98 -12.66
N GLY A 180 -6.40 -4.44 -13.62
CA GLY A 180 -6.45 -5.81 -14.10
C GLY A 180 -5.99 -6.81 -13.05
N ARG A 181 -6.63 -7.98 -13.00
CA ARG A 181 -6.17 -9.10 -12.17
C ARG A 181 -6.10 -10.39 -12.99
N TRP A 182 -5.15 -11.23 -12.62
CA TRP A 182 -4.92 -12.51 -13.26
C TRP A 182 -6.11 -13.45 -13.07
N SER A 183 -6.48 -14.18 -14.13
CA SER A 183 -7.32 -15.37 -14.06
C SER A 183 -6.62 -16.46 -13.26
N THR A 184 -7.38 -17.49 -12.89
CA THR A 184 -6.76 -18.75 -12.49
C THR A 184 -5.91 -19.29 -13.64
N TRP A 185 -4.84 -20.00 -13.29
CA TRP A 185 -4.01 -20.68 -14.27
C TRP A 185 -4.83 -21.76 -14.98
N GLN A 186 -4.66 -21.86 -16.29
CA GLN A 186 -5.11 -23.02 -17.05
C GLN A 186 -4.38 -24.28 -16.58
N GLN A 187 -4.94 -25.44 -16.90
CA GLN A 187 -4.26 -26.71 -16.64
C GLN A 187 -2.94 -26.78 -17.43
N TRP A 188 -1.96 -27.48 -16.87
CA TRP A 188 -0.70 -27.72 -17.55
C TRP A 188 -0.93 -28.54 -18.84
N THR A 189 -0.25 -28.18 -19.91
CA THR A 189 -0.20 -29.02 -21.12
C THR A 189 0.41 -30.39 -20.81
N SER A 190 0.21 -31.35 -21.71
CA SER A 190 1.00 -32.58 -21.72
C SER A 190 2.50 -32.27 -21.83
N CYS A 191 3.32 -33.23 -21.42
CA CYS A 191 4.76 -33.11 -21.54
C CYS A 191 5.14 -33.08 -23.03
N SER A 192 6.02 -32.16 -23.42
CA SER A 192 6.49 -32.03 -24.81
C SER A 192 7.21 -33.27 -25.34
N SER A 193 7.75 -34.09 -24.44
CA SER A 193 8.48 -35.32 -24.74
C SER A 193 7.69 -36.53 -24.25
N SER A 194 7.67 -37.61 -25.04
CA SER A 194 7.05 -38.89 -24.65
C SER A 194 7.95 -39.77 -23.78
N CYS A 195 9.26 -39.52 -23.80
CA CYS A 195 10.25 -40.16 -22.96
C CYS A 195 11.35 -39.16 -22.54
N GLY A 196 12.07 -39.43 -21.44
CA GLY A 196 13.11 -38.55 -20.91
C GLY A 196 12.56 -37.26 -20.28
N VAL A 197 13.33 -36.18 -20.39
CA VAL A 197 12.97 -34.85 -19.87
C VAL A 197 12.26 -34.06 -20.97
N GLY A 198 11.11 -33.48 -20.63
CA GLY A 198 10.39 -32.53 -21.48
C GLY A 198 9.99 -31.29 -20.71
N PHE A 199 9.16 -30.46 -21.34
CA PHE A 199 8.58 -29.27 -20.73
C PHE A 199 7.06 -29.30 -20.84
N ARG A 200 6.39 -28.73 -19.85
CA ARG A 200 4.96 -28.44 -19.89
C ARG A 200 4.76 -26.97 -19.58
N THR A 201 3.72 -26.40 -20.17
CA THR A 201 3.41 -24.98 -20.07
C THR A 201 1.99 -24.79 -19.55
N ARG A 202 1.75 -23.73 -18.81
CA ARG A 202 0.42 -23.26 -18.46
C ARG A 202 0.32 -21.76 -18.67
N THR A 203 -0.88 -21.30 -18.95
CA THR A 203 -1.17 -19.90 -19.29
C THR A 203 -2.29 -19.33 -18.42
N ARG A 204 -2.29 -18.01 -18.25
CA ARG A 204 -3.34 -17.24 -17.56
C ARG A 204 -3.57 -15.93 -18.32
N GLN A 205 -4.73 -15.32 -18.11
CA GLN A 205 -5.12 -14.06 -18.77
C GLN A 205 -5.37 -12.96 -17.74
N CYS A 206 -5.13 -11.70 -18.10
CA CYS A 206 -5.42 -10.55 -17.25
C CYS A 206 -6.87 -10.09 -17.45
N ASN A 207 -7.83 -10.89 -16.99
CA ASN A 207 -9.26 -10.68 -17.28
C ASN A 207 -10.20 -10.87 -16.07
N ASN A 208 -9.69 -10.96 -14.84
CA ASN A 208 -10.51 -11.22 -13.65
C ASN A 208 -10.35 -10.17 -12.52
N PRO A 209 -10.62 -8.88 -12.76
CA PRO A 209 -11.28 -8.30 -13.93
C PRO A 209 -10.30 -7.84 -15.02
N THR A 210 -10.81 -7.59 -16.22
CA THR A 210 -10.06 -6.94 -17.31
C THR A 210 -9.83 -5.46 -16.95
N PRO A 211 -8.61 -4.93 -17.13
CA PRO A 211 -8.36 -3.52 -16.83
C PRO A 211 -9.19 -2.58 -17.71
N GLN A 212 -9.75 -1.53 -17.10
CA GLN A 212 -10.60 -0.52 -17.76
C GLN A 212 -10.27 0.89 -17.25
N SER A 213 -10.59 1.92 -18.04
CA SER A 213 -10.50 3.34 -17.65
C SER A 213 -9.16 3.75 -17.04
N GLU A 214 -8.05 3.55 -17.77
CA GLU A 214 -6.67 3.79 -17.30
C GLU A 214 -6.18 2.87 -16.17
N GLY A 215 -6.93 1.82 -15.83
CA GLY A 215 -6.51 0.82 -14.85
C GLY A 215 -5.24 0.07 -15.26
N VAL A 216 -4.44 -0.26 -14.26
CA VAL A 216 -3.11 -0.86 -14.45
C VAL A 216 -3.22 -2.30 -14.94
N TYR A 217 -2.37 -2.68 -15.90
CA TYR A 217 -2.28 -4.05 -16.41
C TYR A 217 -1.61 -4.99 -15.40
N CYS A 218 -1.91 -6.29 -15.47
CA CYS A 218 -1.39 -7.27 -14.54
C CYS A 218 0.15 -7.38 -14.59
N TYR A 219 0.79 -7.39 -13.43
CA TYR A 219 2.24 -7.58 -13.31
C TYR A 219 2.64 -9.07 -13.33
N GLY A 220 3.73 -9.39 -14.03
CA GLY A 220 4.29 -10.73 -14.16
C GLY A 220 3.99 -11.42 -15.50
N SER A 221 4.54 -12.62 -15.70
CA SER A 221 4.39 -13.32 -16.99
C SER A 221 3.01 -14.01 -17.13
N PRO A 222 2.40 -13.97 -18.33
CA PRO A 222 1.13 -14.67 -18.62
C PRO A 222 1.30 -16.17 -18.89
N SER A 223 2.54 -16.63 -19.03
CA SER A 223 2.90 -18.02 -19.31
C SER A 223 3.96 -18.49 -18.33
N GLN A 224 3.85 -19.74 -17.89
CA GLN A 224 4.84 -20.40 -17.06
C GLN A 224 5.18 -21.77 -17.67
N THR A 225 6.46 -22.05 -17.81
CA THR A 225 6.98 -23.33 -18.32
C THR A 225 7.80 -24.01 -17.22
N THR A 226 7.61 -25.32 -17.06
CA THR A 226 8.38 -26.13 -16.11
C THR A 226 8.78 -27.46 -16.73
N LYS A 227 9.83 -28.08 -16.18
CA LYS A 227 10.29 -29.41 -16.59
C LYS A 227 9.26 -30.47 -16.20
N CYS A 228 9.08 -31.45 -17.06
CA CYS A 228 8.35 -32.68 -16.78
C CYS A 228 9.25 -33.88 -17.06
N TYR A 229 9.06 -34.93 -16.27
CA TYR A 229 9.82 -36.17 -16.37
C TYR A 229 8.90 -37.27 -16.83
N THR A 230 9.33 -38.00 -17.85
CA THR A 230 8.63 -39.15 -18.39
C THR A 230 9.51 -40.39 -18.25
N VAL A 231 9.02 -41.54 -18.72
CA VAL A 231 9.79 -42.79 -18.68
C VAL A 231 11.12 -42.62 -19.40
N SER A 232 12.16 -43.31 -18.93
CA SER A 232 13.47 -43.27 -19.57
C SER A 232 13.37 -43.68 -21.03
N CYS A 233 13.99 -42.90 -21.93
CA CYS A 233 13.96 -43.21 -23.36
C CYS A 233 14.67 -44.53 -23.66
N PRO A 234 14.15 -45.35 -24.59
CA PRO A 234 14.87 -46.51 -25.09
C PRO A 234 16.23 -46.08 -25.66
N VAL A 235 17.30 -46.71 -25.17
CA VAL A 235 18.65 -46.49 -25.72
C VAL A 235 18.75 -47.26 -27.03
N VAL A 236 18.85 -46.55 -28.15
CA VAL A 236 19.16 -47.16 -29.44
C VAL A 236 20.68 -47.24 -29.57
N VAL A 237 21.21 -48.45 -29.73
CA VAL A 237 22.63 -48.67 -30.05
C VAL A 237 22.80 -48.57 -31.56
N GLY A 238 23.77 -47.78 -32.03
CA GLY A 238 24.06 -47.68 -33.46
C GLY A 238 24.50 -49.02 -34.06
N GLU A 239 24.04 -49.31 -35.26
CA GLU A 239 24.48 -50.48 -36.04
C GLU A 239 25.57 -50.05 -37.06
N TRP A 240 26.58 -50.89 -37.23
CA TRP A 240 27.60 -50.65 -38.26
C TRP A 240 27.06 -51.02 -39.64
N SER A 241 27.31 -50.18 -40.64
CA SER A 241 27.14 -50.59 -42.04
C SER A 241 28.07 -51.76 -42.38
N PRO A 242 27.78 -52.51 -43.46
CA PRO A 242 28.78 -53.39 -44.05
C PRO A 242 30.06 -52.62 -44.36
N TRP A 243 31.20 -53.30 -44.27
CA TRP A 243 32.49 -52.74 -44.66
C TRP A 243 32.51 -52.43 -46.16
N MET A 244 33.06 -51.28 -46.51
CA MET A 244 33.42 -50.97 -47.90
C MET A 244 34.53 -51.92 -48.37
N THR A 245 34.69 -52.02 -49.70
CA THR A 245 35.78 -52.79 -50.29
C THR A 245 37.13 -52.22 -49.88
N TRP A 246 38.13 -53.09 -49.77
CA TRP A 246 39.50 -52.65 -49.53
C TRP A 246 39.98 -51.72 -50.65
N THR A 247 40.72 -50.68 -50.29
CA THR A 247 41.51 -49.91 -51.24
C THR A 247 42.57 -50.78 -51.91
N ASP A 248 43.09 -50.30 -53.03
CA ASP A 248 44.31 -50.85 -53.60
C ASP A 248 45.46 -50.77 -52.60
N CYS A 249 46.44 -51.66 -52.78
CA CYS A 249 47.61 -51.67 -51.91
C CYS A 249 48.48 -50.44 -52.16
N SER A 250 48.87 -49.74 -51.09
CA SER A 250 49.67 -48.51 -51.17
C SER A 250 51.05 -48.70 -51.83
N LYS A 251 51.55 -49.94 -51.88
CA LYS A 251 52.79 -50.29 -52.57
C LYS A 251 52.61 -51.53 -53.43
N PRO A 252 53.26 -51.60 -54.60
CA PRO A 252 53.19 -52.78 -55.44
C PRO A 252 53.95 -53.99 -54.85
N CYS A 253 54.94 -53.78 -53.98
CA CYS A 253 55.77 -54.82 -53.36
C CYS A 253 56.61 -54.24 -52.19
N ASN A 254 57.38 -55.07 -51.47
CA ASN A 254 58.10 -54.73 -50.22
C ASN A 254 57.20 -54.31 -49.03
N GLY A 255 55.94 -54.73 -49.03
CA GLY A 255 54.97 -54.42 -47.98
C GLY A 255 54.31 -53.04 -48.14
N GLY A 256 53.02 -53.05 -48.46
CA GLY A 256 52.12 -51.89 -48.45
C GLY A 256 50.96 -52.08 -47.47
N LEU A 257 50.13 -51.06 -47.34
CA LEU A 257 48.89 -51.10 -46.55
C LEU A 257 47.70 -50.93 -47.48
N LYS A 258 46.61 -51.61 -47.16
CA LYS A 258 45.29 -51.34 -47.71
C LYS A 258 44.33 -51.06 -46.56
N GLU A 259 43.37 -50.19 -46.82
CA GLU A 259 42.40 -49.72 -45.83
C GLU A 259 40.98 -50.00 -46.31
N ARG A 260 40.04 -50.11 -45.37
CA ARG A 260 38.60 -50.09 -45.66
C ARG A 260 37.88 -49.35 -44.53
N SER A 261 36.72 -48.78 -44.85
CA SER A 261 35.89 -48.03 -43.91
C SER A 261 34.46 -48.57 -43.83
N ARG A 262 33.74 -48.18 -42.77
CA ARG A 262 32.30 -48.42 -42.56
C ARG A 262 31.70 -47.22 -41.83
N ASN A 263 30.40 -46.99 -42.01
CA ASN A 263 29.69 -45.90 -41.35
C ASN A 263 28.80 -46.42 -40.22
N CYS A 264 28.70 -45.67 -39.12
CA CYS A 264 27.79 -45.97 -38.02
C CYS A 264 26.42 -45.31 -38.27
N THR A 265 25.33 -46.05 -38.07
CA THR A 265 23.96 -45.53 -38.28
C THR A 265 23.39 -44.74 -37.09
N SER A 266 24.17 -44.51 -36.02
CA SER A 266 23.71 -43.78 -34.84
C SER A 266 23.42 -42.30 -35.13
N GLN A 267 22.26 -41.78 -34.68
CA GLN A 267 21.95 -40.35 -34.66
C GLN A 267 21.93 -39.79 -33.21
N PRO A 268 22.97 -39.09 -32.74
CA PRO A 268 22.88 -38.14 -31.63
C PRO A 268 22.48 -36.73 -32.12
N PRO A 269 21.74 -35.89 -31.35
CA PRO A 269 21.57 -35.90 -29.89
C PRO A 269 20.10 -35.80 -29.40
N PHE A 270 19.18 -36.63 -29.90
CA PHE A 270 17.87 -36.83 -29.25
C PHE A 270 17.82 -38.29 -28.71
N ASN A 271 17.59 -38.44 -27.39
CA ASN A 271 17.35 -39.70 -26.68
C ASN A 271 18.55 -40.58 -26.23
N GLY A 272 19.77 -40.05 -26.21
CA GLY A 272 20.89 -40.75 -25.52
C GLY A 272 21.34 -42.06 -26.17
N GLY A 273 21.20 -42.20 -27.49
CA GLY A 273 21.70 -43.35 -28.23
C GLY A 273 23.22 -43.51 -28.12
N LEU A 274 23.69 -44.75 -28.04
CA LEU A 274 25.12 -45.07 -27.95
C LEU A 274 25.73 -45.18 -29.35
N TYR A 275 26.93 -44.60 -29.54
CA TYR A 275 27.73 -44.79 -30.75
C TYR A 275 28.06 -46.28 -30.94
N CYS A 276 28.27 -46.68 -32.19
CA CYS A 276 28.71 -48.04 -32.50
C CYS A 276 30.05 -48.35 -31.81
N ASN A 277 30.18 -49.54 -31.21
CA ASN A 277 31.41 -49.96 -30.55
C ASN A 277 32.43 -50.52 -31.57
N GLY A 278 33.69 -50.07 -31.53
CA GLY A 278 34.76 -50.44 -32.46
C GLY A 278 35.22 -49.29 -33.37
N THR A 279 36.17 -49.55 -34.26
CA THR A 279 36.67 -48.54 -35.22
C THR A 279 35.84 -48.51 -36.50
N ASP A 280 35.78 -47.34 -37.13
CA ASP A 280 35.20 -47.07 -38.45
C ASP A 280 36.16 -47.41 -39.59
N THR A 281 37.44 -47.65 -39.28
CA THR A 281 38.55 -47.94 -40.19
C THR A 281 39.28 -49.22 -39.79
N ASP A 282 39.70 -49.99 -40.80
CA ASP A 282 40.49 -51.22 -40.65
C ASP A 282 41.63 -51.22 -41.68
N VAL A 283 42.83 -51.60 -41.25
CA VAL A 283 44.07 -51.51 -42.05
C VAL A 283 44.80 -52.85 -42.03
N LYS A 284 45.21 -53.33 -43.21
CA LYS A 284 45.96 -54.59 -43.36
C LYS A 284 47.18 -54.45 -44.24
N LEU A 285 48.20 -55.24 -43.94
CA LEU A 285 49.37 -55.43 -44.79
C LEU A 285 48.98 -56.15 -46.08
N CYS A 286 49.57 -55.70 -47.19
CA CYS A 286 49.43 -56.28 -48.52
C CYS A 286 50.77 -56.24 -49.26
N ASN A 287 50.90 -57.04 -50.32
CA ASN A 287 52.09 -57.08 -51.18
C ASN A 287 53.41 -57.20 -50.40
N THR A 288 53.47 -58.15 -49.46
CA THR A 288 54.61 -58.40 -48.58
C THR A 288 55.80 -59.08 -49.26
N LEU A 289 55.62 -59.54 -50.50
CA LEU A 289 56.69 -60.10 -51.30
C LEU A 289 57.64 -59.00 -51.76
N SER A 290 58.93 -59.31 -51.76
CA SER A 290 59.96 -58.40 -52.21
C SER A 290 59.80 -58.10 -53.70
N CYS A 291 59.99 -56.83 -54.08
CA CYS A 291 60.00 -56.45 -55.49
C CYS A 291 61.14 -57.20 -56.18
N SER A 292 60.84 -57.97 -57.23
CA SER A 292 61.88 -58.55 -58.08
C SER A 292 62.42 -57.46 -59.00
N GLY A 293 63.41 -56.71 -58.50
CA GLY A 293 64.07 -55.61 -59.21
C GLY A 293 65.23 -55.01 -58.40
N ILE A 294 66.44 -55.49 -58.72
CA ILE A 294 67.80 -54.96 -58.44
C ILE A 294 68.01 -54.38 -57.02
N GLU A 295 68.61 -55.20 -56.15
CA GLU A 295 69.27 -54.74 -54.94
C GLU A 295 70.34 -53.69 -55.28
N THR A 296 70.14 -52.45 -54.83
CA THR A 296 71.25 -51.52 -54.63
C THR A 296 71.56 -51.50 -53.14
N ARG A 297 72.57 -52.30 -52.75
CA ARG A 297 73.28 -52.15 -51.48
C ARG A 297 73.92 -50.75 -51.45
N LEU A 298 73.34 -49.84 -50.68
CA LEU A 298 74.08 -48.68 -50.16
C LEU A 298 74.70 -49.08 -48.82
N GLU A 299 75.96 -49.50 -48.85
CA GLU A 299 76.80 -49.45 -47.65
C GLU A 299 77.13 -47.98 -47.37
N PHE A 300 76.54 -47.41 -46.32
CA PHE A 300 77.00 -46.15 -45.77
C PHE A 300 78.25 -46.42 -44.93
N ALA A 301 79.40 -45.99 -45.46
CA ALA A 301 80.65 -45.89 -44.70
C ALA A 301 80.46 -44.91 -43.53
N ALA A 302 80.64 -45.40 -42.31
CA ALA A 302 80.75 -44.57 -41.12
C ALA A 302 82.17 -44.00 -41.04
N ILE A 303 82.32 -42.70 -41.31
CA ILE A 303 83.53 -41.95 -40.93
C ILE A 303 83.25 -41.34 -39.55
N VAL A 304 83.85 -41.91 -38.50
CA VAL A 304 84.03 -41.23 -37.22
C VAL A 304 85.40 -40.56 -37.25
N SER A 305 85.42 -39.23 -37.29
CA SER A 305 86.62 -38.42 -37.09
C SER A 305 86.87 -38.21 -35.60
N GLY A 306 88.15 -38.30 -35.21
CA GLY A 306 88.61 -38.16 -33.83
C GLY A 306 90.12 -37.94 -33.71
N VAL A 307 90.61 -36.86 -34.35
CA VAL A 307 91.75 -35.98 -33.99
C VAL A 307 93.18 -36.56 -33.89
N SER A 308 94.06 -36.06 -34.78
CA SER A 308 95.34 -35.44 -34.41
C SER A 308 95.91 -34.55 -35.52
N ILE A 309 95.96 -33.24 -35.21
CA ILE A 309 96.91 -32.19 -35.65
C ILE A 309 96.96 -31.81 -37.15
N GLY A 310 96.65 -30.55 -37.43
CA GLY A 310 97.36 -29.79 -38.47
C GLY A 310 96.53 -28.92 -39.42
N SER A 311 96.12 -27.75 -38.92
CA SER A 311 96.25 -26.46 -39.64
C SER A 311 95.33 -26.11 -40.82
N ILE A 312 94.83 -24.86 -40.77
CA ILE A 312 94.37 -23.98 -41.89
C ILE A 312 92.87 -24.18 -42.25
N LEU A 313 91.97 -23.39 -41.67
CA LEU A 313 91.51 -22.05 -42.08
C LEU A 313 90.45 -22.07 -43.20
N VAL A 314 89.44 -21.22 -43.01
CA VAL A 314 88.49 -20.68 -44.01
C VAL A 314 87.29 -21.58 -44.32
N SER A 315 86.03 -21.16 -44.42
CA SER A 315 85.21 -20.03 -43.97
C SER A 315 83.81 -20.29 -44.57
N VAL A 316 82.76 -20.00 -43.79
CA VAL A 316 81.54 -19.31 -44.24
C VAL A 316 80.48 -20.07 -45.09
N ALA A 317 79.31 -20.18 -44.43
CA ALA A 317 77.92 -19.97 -44.88
C ALA A 317 77.17 -20.98 -45.79
N PHE A 318 75.99 -21.39 -45.30
CA PHE A 318 74.61 -21.24 -45.87
C PHE A 318 73.74 -22.37 -45.27
N VAL A 319 72.86 -22.14 -44.27
CA VAL A 319 71.53 -21.48 -44.29
C VAL A 319 70.45 -22.38 -44.95
N LEU A 320 69.33 -22.56 -44.22
CA LEU A 320 67.98 -23.11 -44.58
C LEU A 320 67.78 -24.63 -44.36
N ILE A 321 66.67 -25.20 -43.85
CA ILE A 321 65.29 -24.77 -43.49
C ILE A 321 64.67 -26.01 -42.73
N TYR A 322 64.16 -25.89 -41.48
CA TYR A 322 62.72 -25.96 -41.08
C TYR A 322 61.84 -26.92 -41.94
N THR A 323 61.11 -27.94 -41.45
CA THR A 323 59.85 -27.87 -40.67
C THR A 323 59.28 -29.29 -40.40
N HIS A 324 58.79 -29.51 -39.17
CA HIS A 324 57.48 -30.08 -38.74
C HIS A 324 57.06 -31.53 -39.14
N MET A 325 56.38 -32.37 -38.32
CA MET A 325 55.50 -32.20 -37.15
C MET A 325 55.52 -33.45 -36.23
N CYS A 326 55.49 -33.27 -34.90
CA CYS A 326 54.67 -34.08 -34.00
C CYS A 326 54.47 -33.32 -32.67
N ALA A 327 53.32 -32.66 -32.53
CA ALA A 327 52.91 -31.97 -31.30
C ALA A 327 51.79 -32.76 -30.62
N ARG A 328 52.03 -33.21 -29.38
CA ARG A 328 51.00 -33.74 -28.47
C ARG A 328 50.19 -32.57 -27.89
N LYS A 329 48.87 -32.72 -27.91
CA LYS A 329 47.86 -31.79 -27.36
C LYS A 329 48.07 -31.56 -25.85
N VAL A 330 48.32 -30.30 -25.48
CA VAL A 330 48.07 -29.76 -24.13
C VAL A 330 46.83 -28.88 -24.20
N THR A 331 45.96 -29.05 -23.23
CA THR A 331 44.65 -28.41 -23.06
C THR A 331 44.75 -26.88 -22.97
N GLN A 332 44.13 -26.17 -23.91
CA GLN A 332 43.90 -24.73 -23.85
C GLN A 332 42.49 -24.48 -23.29
N LYS A 333 42.40 -24.03 -22.03
CA LYS A 333 41.24 -23.24 -21.56
C LYS A 333 41.41 -21.85 -22.16
N LYS A 334 40.52 -21.46 -23.08
CA LYS A 334 40.42 -20.07 -23.54
C LYS A 334 39.71 -19.25 -22.46
N ALA A 335 40.45 -18.35 -21.84
CA ALA A 335 39.90 -17.18 -21.16
C ALA A 335 39.52 -16.14 -22.22
N VAL A 336 38.33 -15.55 -22.09
CA VAL A 336 37.93 -14.36 -22.85
C VAL A 336 38.12 -13.17 -21.91
N LEU A 337 39.05 -12.30 -22.26
CA LEU A 337 39.24 -10.99 -21.65
C LEU A 337 38.29 -10.00 -22.33
N ILE A 338 37.38 -9.40 -21.57
CA ILE A 338 36.71 -8.15 -21.97
C ILE A 338 37.31 -7.07 -21.08
N PHE A 339 38.01 -6.12 -21.70
CA PHE A 339 38.45 -4.89 -21.06
C PHE A 339 37.31 -3.88 -21.17
N ASP A 340 36.73 -3.49 -20.04
CA ASP A 340 36.05 -2.21 -19.91
C ASP A 340 37.03 -1.25 -19.21
N HIS A 341 37.14 -0.06 -19.74
CA HIS A 341 38.17 0.89 -19.42
C HIS A 341 37.59 1.93 -18.47
N ASP A 342 37.56 1.65 -17.17
CA ASP A 342 37.64 2.69 -16.13
C ASP A 342 37.84 2.09 -14.73
N PHE A 343 38.49 2.90 -13.90
CA PHE A 343 38.68 2.76 -12.44
C PHE A 343 39.94 2.04 -11.93
N LEU A 344 41.01 2.84 -11.83
CA LEU A 344 42.13 2.65 -10.92
C LEU A 344 41.70 2.83 -9.45
N LEU A 345 42.40 2.11 -8.56
CA LEU A 345 42.50 2.27 -7.09
C LEU A 345 41.53 1.45 -6.22
N ARG A 346 41.87 0.18 -5.95
CA ARG A 346 42.32 -0.33 -4.64
C ARG A 346 42.45 -1.86 -4.65
N ASP A 347 43.48 -2.31 -3.94
CA ASP A 347 43.94 -3.69 -3.81
C ASP A 347 42.99 -4.57 -2.97
N GLU A 348 42.53 -5.68 -3.55
CA GLU A 348 42.49 -7.05 -2.99
C GLU A 348 41.49 -7.94 -3.78
N VAL A 349 41.96 -9.11 -4.21
CA VAL A 349 41.22 -10.09 -5.02
C VAL A 349 40.64 -11.17 -4.10
N TYR A 350 39.32 -11.34 -4.08
CA TYR A 350 38.68 -12.52 -3.48
C TYR A 350 38.46 -13.60 -4.55
N ILE A 351 39.06 -14.77 -4.36
CA ILE A 351 38.78 -15.98 -5.15
C ILE A 351 37.59 -16.70 -4.50
N TYR A 352 36.47 -16.84 -5.21
CA TYR A 352 35.37 -17.71 -4.80
C TYR A 352 35.50 -19.09 -5.48
N GLN A 353 35.49 -20.16 -4.67
CA GLN A 353 35.17 -21.51 -5.11
C GLN A 353 33.68 -21.79 -4.83
N GLU A 354 33.00 -22.44 -5.77
CA GLU A 354 31.68 -23.04 -5.55
C GLU A 354 31.82 -24.24 -4.59
N SER A 355 31.32 -24.10 -3.37
CA SER A 355 30.74 -25.21 -2.60
C SER A 355 29.89 -24.67 -1.45
N ASP A 356 28.65 -25.15 -1.39
CA ASP A 356 27.72 -25.16 -0.25
C ASP A 356 27.05 -23.83 0.17
N GLN A 357 25.77 -23.67 -0.19
CA GLN A 357 24.83 -22.73 0.45
C GLN A 357 23.86 -23.47 1.39
N GLN A 358 24.30 -23.65 2.64
CA GLN A 358 23.45 -23.47 3.81
C GLN A 358 23.96 -22.25 4.57
N SER A 359 23.05 -21.43 5.09
CA SER A 359 23.23 -20.23 5.93
C SER A 359 23.49 -18.89 5.21
N GLN A 360 22.43 -18.07 5.18
CA GLN A 360 22.46 -16.62 5.44
C GLN A 360 21.04 -16.12 5.72
N ALA A 361 20.51 -16.52 6.88
CA ALA A 361 19.74 -15.62 7.72
C ALA A 361 20.74 -14.71 8.44
N PHE A 362 20.34 -13.48 8.77
CA PHE A 362 21.14 -12.37 9.31
C PHE A 362 21.82 -11.45 8.28
N SER A 363 21.00 -10.64 7.61
CA SER A 363 21.23 -9.19 7.48
C SER A 363 20.04 -8.53 6.78
N ASN A 364 18.87 -8.47 7.44
CA ASN A 364 17.75 -7.60 7.07
C ASN A 364 16.78 -7.33 8.24
N ALA A 365 17.29 -7.34 9.48
CA ALA A 365 16.50 -7.11 10.70
C ALA A 365 16.94 -5.83 11.47
N ALA A 366 17.66 -4.92 10.83
CA ALA A 366 18.14 -3.68 11.45
C ALA A 366 17.73 -2.39 10.71
N TYR A 367 16.88 -2.48 9.66
CA TYR A 367 16.38 -1.30 8.93
C TYR A 367 14.85 -1.14 8.97
N LYS A 368 14.15 -1.95 9.77
CA LYS A 368 12.67 -1.96 9.86
C LYS A 368 12.13 -1.95 11.30
N LYS A 369 12.79 -1.19 12.20
CA LYS A 369 12.30 -0.95 13.57
C LYS A 369 12.57 0.48 14.09
N ASN A 370 12.71 1.45 13.18
CA ASN A 370 12.95 2.86 13.53
C ASN A 370 12.01 3.84 12.79
N LYS A 371 10.93 3.32 12.18
CA LYS A 371 9.90 4.13 11.51
C LYS A 371 8.53 4.09 12.19
N ASP A 372 8.26 3.10 13.04
CA ASP A 372 6.95 2.89 13.67
C ASP A 372 6.89 3.35 15.14
N LEU A 373 7.73 4.31 15.55
CA LEU A 373 7.79 4.84 16.93
C LEU A 373 7.73 6.38 16.99
N LYS A 374 7.31 7.04 15.90
CA LYS A 374 7.09 8.49 15.85
C LYS A 374 5.64 8.93 15.62
N ASP A 375 4.71 8.00 15.44
CA ASP A 375 3.28 8.31 15.18
C ASP A 375 2.36 7.97 16.37
N ALA A 376 2.91 7.76 17.58
CA ALA A 376 2.14 7.31 18.74
C ALA A 376 1.93 8.38 19.85
N THR A 377 2.04 9.68 19.55
CA THR A 377 1.73 10.74 20.54
C THR A 377 1.14 11.98 19.88
N LYS A 378 -0.15 11.91 19.54
CA LYS A 378 -1.06 13.05 19.39
C LYS A 378 -2.45 12.50 19.12
N ASP A 379 -3.24 12.34 20.18
CA ASP A 379 -4.71 12.40 20.19
C ASP A 379 -5.16 12.19 21.64
N GLU A 380 -4.88 13.20 22.47
CA GLU A 380 -5.71 13.51 23.64
C GLU A 380 -6.17 14.96 23.43
N GLY A 381 -7.47 15.13 23.21
CA GLY A 381 -8.12 16.40 23.02
C GLY A 381 -9.51 16.32 23.66
N ASP A 382 -9.64 17.08 24.76
CA ASP A 382 -10.85 17.36 25.53
C ASP A 382 -12.09 17.56 24.68
N SER A 383 -13.18 16.90 25.05
CA SER A 383 -14.53 17.32 24.70
C SER A 383 -15.10 18.16 25.85
N ASP A 384 -15.18 19.46 25.61
CA ASP A 384 -15.90 20.49 26.38
C ASP A 384 -17.39 20.07 26.57
N PRO A 385 -18.02 20.31 27.74
CA PRO A 385 -19.43 19.96 27.96
C PRO A 385 -20.44 20.97 27.36
N ASP A 386 -19.99 21.93 26.54
CA ASP A 386 -20.81 23.02 25.98
C ASP A 386 -21.55 22.68 24.67
N ASP A 387 -21.42 21.47 24.13
CA ASP A 387 -22.18 21.04 22.94
C ASP A 387 -23.58 20.54 23.35
N ILE A 388 -24.49 21.46 23.67
CA ILE A 388 -25.92 21.24 23.43
C ILE A 388 -26.07 21.11 21.92
N TYR A 389 -26.07 19.87 21.44
CA TYR A 389 -26.20 19.49 20.03
C TYR A 389 -27.55 19.95 19.46
N ASP A 390 -27.66 21.21 19.04
CA ASP A 390 -28.64 21.65 18.05
C ASP A 390 -28.15 21.21 16.66
N ILE A 391 -28.17 19.89 16.40
CA ILE A 391 -27.89 19.34 15.07
C ILE A 391 -29.16 19.50 14.22
N CYS A 392 -29.12 20.37 13.22
CA CYS A 392 -30.13 20.38 12.17
C CYS A 392 -29.91 19.15 11.27
N GLU A 393 -30.84 18.17 11.30
CA GLU A 393 -30.87 17.01 10.39
C GLU A 393 -31.22 17.38 8.95
#